data_AF-A0A496RZP7-F1
#
_entry.id   AF-A0A496RZP7-F1
#
_cell.length_a   1.000
_cell.length_b   1.000
_cell.length_c   1.000
_cell.angle_alpha   90.00
_cell.angle_beta   90.00
_cell.angle_gamma   90.00
#
_symmetry.space_group_name_H-M   'P 1'
#
loop_
_entity.id
_entity.type
_entity.pdbx_description
1 polymer ?
#
loop_
_entity_poly.entity_id
_entity_poly.type
_entity_poly.pdbx_seq_one_letter_code
_entity_poly.pdbx_strand_id
1 'polypeptide(L)'
;MEHLRRSVLCLFVAGLCVMTLGLNGCGRKEKAPAERTAAVPGEKRAEPVKEEIPMPSTAPITEERVYYDFETDLNGWEIPIWAQGKKDYVAGSAAVSAEAASHGNTSMKIMADFPGGFWTAALVEIQQYLNMSPYRVISVDIYLPEGAPEGLKAKMVLTVGNNWKFVEMSRSVPLAAGKWVTLTANIEPGSYDWKRVVPDEEFAGDIRKIAIRVESNRQPKYAGPIYIDNIRAGR
;
A
#
# COMPACT_ATOMS: atom_id res chain seq x y z
N MET A 1 18.05 52.22 14.76
CA MET A 1 17.39 52.99 15.84
C MET A 1 15.94 53.14 15.45
N GLU A 2 15.04 53.03 16.44
CA GLU A 2 13.57 53.14 16.35
C GLU A 2 12.84 51.92 15.76
N HIS A 3 12.28 51.05 16.62
CA HIS A 3 10.86 51.02 17.06
C HIS A 3 9.92 50.75 15.87
N LEU A 4 9.12 49.67 15.85
CA LEU A 4 7.92 49.59 16.65
C LEU A 4 7.32 48.17 16.67
N ARG A 5 6.82 47.80 17.84
CA ARG A 5 6.06 46.59 18.21
C ARG A 5 4.75 46.47 17.42
N ARG A 6 4.24 45.25 17.27
CA ARG A 6 2.82 44.92 17.55
C ARG A 6 2.61 43.42 17.70
N SER A 7 2.49 43.02 18.96
CA SER A 7 1.85 41.80 19.43
C SER A 7 0.36 41.87 19.11
N VAL A 8 -0.23 40.78 18.59
CA VAL A 8 -1.67 40.55 18.69
C VAL A 8 -1.88 39.22 19.41
N LEU A 9 -2.36 39.41 20.62
CA LEU A 9 -2.92 38.46 21.56
C LEU A 9 -4.34 38.15 21.09
N CYS A 10 -4.68 36.89 20.78
CA CYS A 10 -6.07 36.46 20.67
C CYS A 10 -6.37 35.45 21.77
N LEU A 11 -7.20 35.91 22.70
CA LEU A 11 -7.79 35.20 23.83
C LEU A 11 -8.79 34.11 23.37
N PHE A 12 -8.78 33.02 24.14
CA PHE A 12 -9.91 32.22 24.66
C PHE A 12 -11.27 32.22 23.92
N VAL A 13 -11.73 31.01 23.56
CA VAL A 13 -13.09 30.56 23.92
C VAL A 13 -13.03 29.10 24.36
N ALA A 14 -13.22 28.86 25.65
CA ALA A 14 -13.56 27.56 26.20
C ALA A 14 -15.09 27.37 26.06
N GLY A 15 -15.50 26.37 25.29
CA GLY A 15 -16.90 25.99 25.08
C GLY A 15 -17.20 24.65 25.73
N LEU A 16 -17.65 24.72 26.97
CA LEU A 16 -18.23 23.64 27.77
C LEU A 16 -19.52 23.14 27.09
N CYS A 17 -19.60 21.87 26.66
CA CYS A 17 -20.85 21.28 26.19
C CYS A 17 -21.25 20.09 27.08
N VAL A 18 -22.21 20.42 27.93
CA VAL A 18 -23.17 19.66 28.73
C VAL A 18 -23.37 18.18 28.33
N MET A 19 -23.18 17.31 29.33
CA MET A 19 -23.73 15.96 29.38
C MET A 19 -25.26 15.98 29.40
N THR A 20 -25.90 15.23 28.51
CA THR A 20 -27.28 14.76 28.70
C THR A 20 -27.30 13.25 28.82
N LEU A 21 -27.45 12.80 30.06
CA LEU A 21 -27.93 11.48 30.44
C LEU A 21 -29.39 11.34 29.98
N GLY A 22 -29.63 10.41 29.05
CA GLY A 22 -30.95 9.96 28.64
C GLY A 22 -31.23 8.55 29.17
N LEU A 23 -32.11 8.48 30.17
CA LEU A 23 -32.62 7.29 30.84
C LEU A 23 -33.55 6.45 29.95
N ASN A 24 -33.56 5.14 30.27
CA ASN A 24 -34.70 4.21 30.26
C ASN A 24 -35.48 3.96 28.96
N GLY A 25 -35.26 2.78 28.39
CA GLY A 25 -36.13 2.14 27.42
C GLY A 25 -36.25 0.63 27.67
N CYS A 26 -36.92 0.27 28.75
CA CYS A 26 -37.39 -1.10 29.02
C CYS A 26 -38.63 -1.35 28.15
N GLY A 27 -38.59 -2.32 27.22
CA GLY A 27 -39.76 -2.60 26.41
C GLY A 27 -39.65 -3.77 25.45
N ARG A 28 -40.47 -4.80 25.73
CA ARG A 28 -41.04 -5.78 24.80
C ARG A 28 -40.15 -6.95 24.34
N LYS A 29 -40.27 -8.06 25.08
CA LYS A 29 -40.08 -9.42 24.55
C LYS A 29 -41.19 -9.70 23.53
N GLU A 30 -40.86 -9.63 22.26
CA GLU A 30 -41.71 -10.13 21.18
C GLU A 30 -41.52 -11.66 21.10
N LYS A 31 -42.61 -12.40 21.30
CA LYS A 31 -42.62 -13.85 21.14
C LYS A 31 -42.62 -14.16 19.65
N ALA A 32 -41.54 -14.76 19.17
CA ALA A 32 -41.48 -15.32 17.82
C ALA A 32 -42.58 -16.40 17.64
N PRO A 33 -43.26 -16.45 16.49
CA PRO A 33 -44.19 -17.52 16.17
C PRO A 33 -43.42 -18.83 15.96
N ALA A 34 -43.98 -19.93 16.50
CA ALA A 34 -43.47 -21.27 16.30
C ALA A 34 -43.67 -21.68 14.83
N GLU A 35 -42.58 -21.64 14.07
CA GLU A 35 -42.53 -22.09 12.68
C GLU A 35 -42.57 -23.63 12.65
N ARG A 36 -43.66 -24.17 12.10
CA ARG A 36 -43.82 -25.60 11.84
C ARG A 36 -42.82 -26.02 10.77
N THR A 37 -41.79 -26.74 11.18
CA THR A 37 -40.84 -27.40 10.30
C THR A 37 -41.55 -28.56 9.60
N ALA A 38 -41.88 -28.39 8.32
CA ALA A 38 -42.24 -29.50 7.46
C ALA A 38 -40.97 -30.30 7.14
N ALA A 39 -41.01 -31.61 7.37
CA ALA A 39 -39.90 -32.51 7.06
C ALA A 39 -39.70 -32.56 5.53
N VAL A 40 -38.58 -32.04 5.06
CA VAL A 40 -38.14 -32.14 3.67
C VAL A 40 -37.66 -33.57 3.42
N PRO A 41 -38.19 -34.27 2.39
CA PRO A 41 -37.76 -35.63 2.06
C PRO A 41 -36.35 -35.65 1.48
N GLY A 42 -35.44 -36.33 2.19
CA GLY A 42 -34.31 -37.10 1.66
C GLY A 42 -33.54 -36.53 0.47
N GLU A 43 -32.86 -35.40 0.68
CA GLU A 43 -31.82 -34.95 -0.26
C GLU A 43 -30.60 -35.87 -0.12
N LYS A 44 -30.26 -36.58 -1.20
CA LYS A 44 -29.07 -37.44 -1.27
C LYS A 44 -27.83 -36.56 -1.06
N ARG A 45 -27.27 -36.64 0.15
CA ARG A 45 -26.02 -35.99 0.54
C ARG A 45 -24.91 -36.47 -0.41
N ALA A 46 -24.58 -35.64 -1.39
CA ALA A 46 -23.42 -35.86 -2.24
C ALA A 46 -22.19 -35.97 -1.35
N GLU A 47 -21.35 -36.97 -1.61
CA GLU A 47 -20.09 -37.12 -0.90
C GLU A 47 -19.25 -35.84 -1.10
N PRO A 48 -18.59 -35.35 -0.04
CA PRO A 48 -17.74 -34.17 -0.16
C PRO A 48 -16.65 -34.46 -1.20
N VAL A 49 -16.70 -33.74 -2.32
CA VAL A 49 -15.63 -33.73 -3.31
C VAL A 49 -14.38 -33.30 -2.56
N LYS A 50 -13.43 -34.23 -2.41
CA LYS A 50 -12.08 -33.90 -1.95
C LYS A 50 -11.48 -32.97 -3.00
N GLU A 51 -11.56 -31.68 -2.73
CA GLU A 51 -10.79 -30.67 -3.44
C GLU A 51 -9.32 -30.96 -3.10
N GLU A 52 -8.63 -31.62 -4.03
CA GLU A 52 -7.20 -31.87 -3.91
C GLU A 52 -6.52 -30.51 -3.89
N ILE A 53 -6.00 -30.12 -2.71
CA ILE A 53 -5.20 -28.92 -2.56
C ILE A 53 -3.96 -29.12 -3.46
N PRO A 54 -3.78 -28.31 -4.52
CA PRO A 54 -2.65 -28.48 -5.41
C PRO A 54 -1.36 -28.31 -4.59
N MET A 55 -0.48 -29.31 -4.65
CA MET A 55 0.81 -29.22 -3.97
C MET A 55 1.61 -28.03 -4.50
N PRO A 56 2.43 -27.37 -3.66
CA PRO A 56 3.33 -26.32 -4.11
C PRO A 56 4.21 -26.85 -5.24
N SER A 57 4.24 -26.09 -6.34
CA SER A 57 4.98 -26.44 -7.54
C SER A 57 6.47 -26.59 -7.22
N THR A 58 7.03 -27.77 -7.46
CA THR A 58 8.48 -28.01 -7.45
C THR A 58 9.17 -27.51 -8.71
N ALA A 59 8.47 -26.75 -9.57
CA ALA A 59 9.04 -26.28 -10.83
C ALA A 59 10.19 -25.30 -10.54
N PRO A 60 11.36 -25.48 -11.19
CA PRO A 60 12.45 -24.53 -11.06
C PRO A 60 12.03 -23.16 -11.61
N ILE A 61 12.23 -22.13 -10.81
CA ILE A 61 12.02 -20.71 -11.16
C ILE A 61 12.99 -20.38 -12.29
N THR A 62 12.55 -20.02 -13.49
CA THR A 62 13.46 -19.89 -14.63
C THR A 62 13.76 -18.47 -15.11
N GLU A 63 12.83 -17.50 -15.07
CA GLU A 63 13.07 -16.17 -15.67
C GLU A 63 12.36 -15.03 -14.91
N GLU A 64 12.98 -13.84 -14.90
CA GLU A 64 12.37 -12.61 -14.37
C GLU A 64 11.16 -12.23 -15.23
N ARG A 65 10.08 -11.77 -14.59
CA ARG A 65 8.87 -11.30 -15.26
C ARG A 65 8.57 -9.87 -14.86
N VAL A 66 8.52 -8.98 -15.85
CA VAL A 66 8.01 -7.62 -15.68
C VAL A 66 6.49 -7.66 -15.66
N TYR A 67 5.90 -7.02 -14.65
CA TYR A 67 4.46 -6.86 -14.48
C TYR A 67 3.99 -5.46 -14.91
N TYR A 68 4.78 -4.42 -14.61
CA TYR A 68 4.47 -3.04 -14.97
C TYR A 68 5.74 -2.29 -15.38
N ASP A 69 5.76 -1.81 -16.63
CA ASP A 69 6.81 -0.98 -17.25
C ASP A 69 6.30 0.40 -17.71
N PHE A 70 4.98 0.63 -17.63
CA PHE A 70 4.34 1.92 -17.92
C PHE A 70 4.58 2.46 -19.35
N GLU A 71 4.76 1.58 -20.34
CA GLU A 71 5.05 1.98 -21.73
C GLU A 71 3.88 2.69 -22.44
N THR A 72 2.63 2.44 -22.02
CA THR A 72 1.43 3.00 -22.66
C THR A 72 0.56 3.81 -21.72
N ASP A 73 0.37 3.34 -20.48
CA ASP A 73 -0.47 3.98 -19.47
C ASP A 73 -0.02 3.58 -18.05
N LEU A 74 -0.78 4.03 -17.04
CA LEU A 74 -0.50 3.72 -15.63
C LEU A 74 -0.92 2.30 -15.23
N ASN A 75 -1.52 1.50 -16.11
CA ASN A 75 -1.98 0.13 -15.83
C ASN A 75 -2.90 0.02 -14.59
N GLY A 76 -3.67 1.07 -14.29
CA GLY A 76 -4.54 1.13 -13.09
C GLY A 76 -3.82 1.52 -11.80
N TRP A 77 -2.54 1.88 -11.84
CA TRP A 77 -1.86 2.51 -10.71
C TRP A 77 -2.40 3.92 -10.49
N GLU A 78 -2.68 4.24 -9.22
CA GLU A 78 -3.23 5.54 -8.85
C GLU A 78 -2.76 5.99 -7.46
N ILE A 79 -2.95 7.28 -7.17
CA ILE A 79 -2.91 7.80 -5.79
C ILE A 79 -4.26 7.47 -5.16
N PRO A 80 -4.31 6.58 -4.16
CA PRO A 80 -5.59 6.08 -3.70
C PRO A 80 -6.42 7.16 -3.02
N ILE A 81 -7.73 7.11 -3.22
CA ILE A 81 -8.66 8.13 -2.73
C ILE A 81 -8.58 8.35 -1.21
N TRP A 82 -8.26 7.30 -0.44
CA TRP A 82 -8.13 7.38 1.01
C TRP A 82 -6.90 8.17 1.47
N ALA A 83 -5.89 8.35 0.61
CA ALA A 83 -4.70 9.14 0.87
C ALA A 83 -4.90 10.61 0.48
N GLN A 84 -5.79 10.88 -0.47
CA GLN A 84 -6.05 12.23 -0.97
C GLN A 84 -6.60 13.14 0.15
N GLY A 85 -6.05 14.35 0.26
CA GLY A 85 -6.46 15.35 1.26
C GLY A 85 -5.96 15.08 2.69
N LYS A 86 -5.26 13.98 2.95
CA LYS A 86 -4.60 13.76 4.24
C LYS A 86 -3.31 14.56 4.33
N LYS A 87 -3.08 15.21 5.47
CA LYS A 87 -1.90 16.07 5.70
C LYS A 87 -0.57 15.30 5.61
N ASP A 88 -0.58 14.02 5.98
CA ASP A 88 0.58 13.14 5.98
C ASP A 88 0.78 12.39 4.66
N TYR A 89 -0.12 12.53 3.69
CA TYR A 89 0.02 11.95 2.35
C TYR A 89 0.14 13.06 1.30
N VAL A 90 1.29 13.11 0.65
CA VAL A 90 1.74 14.30 -0.10
C VAL A 90 1.90 14.06 -1.60
N ALA A 91 1.44 12.92 -2.12
CA ALA A 91 1.36 12.70 -3.55
C ALA A 91 0.26 13.58 -4.15
N GLY A 92 0.59 14.37 -5.18
CA GLY A 92 -0.31 15.30 -5.85
C GLY A 92 -0.89 14.77 -7.16
N SER A 93 -0.06 14.18 -8.01
CA SER A 93 -0.50 13.58 -9.28
C SER A 93 0.38 12.40 -9.68
N ALA A 94 -0.17 11.49 -10.50
CA ALA A 94 0.55 10.39 -11.15
C ALA A 94 0.26 10.42 -12.66
N ALA A 95 1.28 10.23 -13.49
CA ALA A 95 1.17 10.18 -14.95
C ALA A 95 2.32 9.38 -15.56
N VAL A 96 2.14 8.86 -16.77
CA VAL A 96 3.26 8.30 -17.56
C VAL A 96 4.17 9.43 -18.02
N SER A 97 5.49 9.19 -18.02
CA SER A 97 6.49 10.17 -18.41
C SER A 97 7.67 9.53 -19.14
N ALA A 98 8.15 10.20 -20.19
CA ALA A 98 9.37 9.84 -20.91
C ALA A 98 10.64 10.53 -20.36
N GLU A 99 10.53 11.26 -19.23
CA GLU A 99 11.66 12.03 -18.68
C GLU A 99 12.75 11.15 -18.05
N ALA A 100 12.36 9.98 -17.55
CA ALA A 100 13.26 8.96 -17.02
C ALA A 100 12.60 7.58 -17.18
N ALA A 101 13.37 6.57 -17.53
CA ALA A 101 12.94 5.18 -17.56
C ALA A 101 14.11 4.27 -17.11
N SER A 102 13.81 3.25 -16.33
CA SER A 102 14.75 2.19 -15.93
C SER A 102 14.70 1.02 -16.90
N HIS A 103 13.54 0.83 -17.53
CA HIS A 103 13.25 -0.15 -18.56
C HIS A 103 12.38 0.52 -19.63
N GLY A 104 12.53 0.13 -20.90
CA GLY A 104 11.74 0.73 -21.99
C GLY A 104 12.03 2.22 -22.20
N ASN A 105 10.98 3.02 -22.44
CA ASN A 105 11.09 4.44 -22.79
C ASN A 105 10.33 5.36 -21.83
N THR A 106 9.43 4.82 -21.00
CA THR A 106 8.64 5.62 -20.08
C THR A 106 8.61 5.01 -18.68
N SER A 107 8.14 5.80 -17.70
CA SER A 107 7.91 5.36 -16.34
C SER A 107 6.68 6.07 -15.75
N MET A 108 6.24 5.64 -14.58
CA MET A 108 5.28 6.39 -13.79
C MET A 108 5.98 7.53 -13.04
N LYS A 109 5.59 8.77 -13.35
CA LYS A 109 5.98 9.98 -12.63
C LYS A 109 4.93 10.36 -11.60
N ILE A 110 5.36 10.54 -10.36
CA ILE A 110 4.55 11.05 -9.25
C ILE A 110 5.06 12.43 -8.87
N MET A 111 4.19 13.43 -8.85
CA MET A 111 4.51 14.72 -8.25
C MET A 111 4.20 14.67 -6.76
N ALA A 112 5.14 15.07 -5.90
CA ALA A 112 4.96 15.09 -4.45
C ALA A 112 5.56 16.35 -3.80
N ASP A 113 5.00 16.75 -2.66
CA ASP A 113 5.48 17.88 -1.85
C ASP A 113 5.69 17.48 -0.38
N PHE A 114 6.90 17.05 -0.06
CA PHE A 114 7.33 16.74 1.30
C PHE A 114 7.71 18.04 2.04
N PRO A 115 6.91 18.51 3.01
CA PRO A 115 7.12 19.80 3.67
C PRO A 115 8.21 19.78 4.75
N GLY A 116 8.69 18.59 5.13
CA GLY A 116 9.55 18.37 6.30
C GLY A 116 8.82 18.61 7.64
N GLY A 117 9.57 18.56 8.75
CA GLY A 117 9.10 18.77 10.12
C GLY A 117 8.40 17.57 10.78
N PHE A 118 7.66 16.76 10.02
CA PHE A 118 6.98 15.56 10.50
C PHE A 118 7.05 14.43 9.46
N TRP A 119 6.47 13.27 9.77
CA TRP A 119 6.43 12.16 8.83
C TRP A 119 5.39 12.42 7.74
N THR A 120 5.79 12.26 6.48
CA THR A 120 4.89 12.32 5.32
C THR A 120 5.26 11.25 4.29
N ALA A 121 4.29 10.88 3.47
CA ALA A 121 4.45 9.85 2.44
C ALA A 121 3.81 10.24 1.10
N ALA A 122 4.50 10.01 0.00
CA ALA A 122 3.88 9.87 -1.32
C ALA A 122 3.61 8.38 -1.55
N LEU A 123 2.39 8.03 -1.96
CA LEU A 123 1.97 6.64 -2.15
C LEU A 123 1.16 6.51 -3.42
N VAL A 124 1.47 5.47 -4.18
CA VAL A 124 0.65 4.95 -5.28
C VAL A 124 0.38 3.48 -5.02
N GLU A 125 -0.76 3.01 -5.48
CA GLU A 125 -1.16 1.60 -5.38
C GLU A 125 -1.88 1.13 -6.62
N ILE A 126 -1.83 -0.19 -6.82
CA ILE A 126 -2.71 -0.92 -7.74
C ILE A 126 -3.42 -2.01 -6.96
N GLN A 127 -4.72 -2.15 -7.17
CA GLN A 127 -5.49 -3.27 -6.66
C GLN A 127 -5.73 -4.30 -7.77
N GLN A 128 -4.97 -5.39 -7.72
CA GLN A 128 -5.05 -6.49 -8.68
C GLN A 128 -4.71 -7.81 -7.99
N TYR A 129 -5.40 -8.88 -8.38
CA TYR A 129 -5.12 -10.24 -7.91
C TYR A 129 -3.99 -10.84 -8.74
N LEU A 130 -2.87 -11.15 -8.09
CA LEU A 130 -1.65 -11.67 -8.68
C LEU A 130 -1.22 -12.93 -7.95
N ASN A 131 -0.97 -13.99 -8.71
CA ASN A 131 -0.27 -15.17 -8.23
C ASN A 131 1.21 -15.03 -8.59
N MET A 132 2.04 -14.87 -7.56
CA MET A 132 3.49 -14.80 -7.64
C MET A 132 4.17 -16.00 -6.95
N SER A 133 3.44 -17.08 -6.63
CA SER A 133 4.03 -18.32 -6.09
C SER A 133 5.20 -18.90 -6.90
N PRO A 134 5.30 -18.68 -8.24
CA PRO A 134 6.48 -19.10 -9.00
C PRO A 134 7.75 -18.26 -8.77
N TYR A 135 7.70 -17.16 -8.00
CA TYR A 135 8.81 -16.22 -7.85
C TYR A 135 9.24 -16.10 -6.38
N ARG A 136 10.49 -15.67 -6.16
CA ARG A 136 11.07 -15.50 -4.82
C ARG A 136 11.05 -14.08 -4.33
N VAL A 137 11.18 -13.14 -5.27
CA VAL A 137 11.28 -11.72 -4.96
C VAL A 137 10.36 -10.93 -5.84
N ILE A 138 9.88 -9.82 -5.28
CA ILE A 138 9.28 -8.72 -6.03
C ILE A 138 10.23 -7.52 -5.95
N SER A 139 10.44 -6.85 -7.08
CA SER A 139 11.30 -5.68 -7.19
C SER A 139 10.62 -4.53 -7.92
N VAL A 140 11.04 -3.30 -7.61
CA VAL A 140 10.63 -2.06 -8.29
C VAL A 140 11.79 -1.08 -8.31
N ASP A 141 11.95 -0.35 -9.41
CA ASP A 141 12.98 0.66 -9.55
C ASP A 141 12.39 2.05 -9.27
N ILE A 142 13.08 2.83 -8.44
CA ILE A 142 12.66 4.18 -8.05
C ILE A 142 13.79 5.16 -8.34
N TYR A 143 13.47 6.27 -9.00
CA TYR A 143 14.42 7.33 -9.31
C TYR A 143 13.98 8.68 -8.74
N LEU A 144 14.95 9.39 -8.19
CA LEU A 144 14.86 10.80 -7.84
C LEU A 144 15.82 11.58 -8.75
N PRO A 145 15.43 12.75 -9.30
CA PRO A 145 16.34 13.61 -10.04
C PRO A 145 17.61 13.95 -9.26
N GLU A 146 18.73 14.22 -9.96
CA GLU A 146 20.04 14.53 -9.35
C GLU A 146 20.01 15.69 -8.34
N GLY A 147 19.11 16.66 -8.52
CA GLY A 147 18.92 17.78 -7.57
C GLY A 147 18.03 17.49 -6.36
N ALA A 148 17.52 16.26 -6.21
CA ALA A 148 16.70 15.88 -5.06
C ALA A 148 17.57 15.77 -3.78
N PRO A 149 17.02 16.12 -2.61
CA PRO A 149 17.75 16.05 -1.34
C PRO A 149 17.87 14.61 -0.85
N GLU A 150 18.92 14.36 -0.07
CA GLU A 150 19.08 13.09 0.65
C GLU A 150 18.07 12.93 1.79
N GLY A 151 17.73 11.68 2.12
CA GLY A 151 16.95 11.32 3.30
C GLY A 151 15.54 10.82 3.01
N LEU A 152 15.06 10.94 1.78
CA LEU A 152 13.89 10.20 1.33
C LEU A 152 14.18 8.69 1.34
N LYS A 153 13.19 7.92 1.75
CA LYS A 153 13.27 6.45 1.77
C LYS A 153 12.04 5.87 1.10
N ALA A 154 12.11 4.63 0.67
CA ALA A 154 10.96 3.95 0.10
C ALA A 154 10.73 2.58 0.73
N LYS A 155 9.49 2.12 0.60
CA LYS A 155 9.02 0.80 1.00
C LYS A 155 8.00 0.28 -0.01
N MET A 156 8.00 -1.03 -0.17
CA MET A 156 6.89 -1.75 -0.75
C MET A 156 5.91 -2.20 0.34
N VAL A 157 4.64 -2.17 -0.01
CA VAL A 157 3.53 -2.63 0.81
C VAL A 157 2.68 -3.55 -0.05
N LEU A 158 2.28 -4.70 0.50
CA LEU A 158 1.34 -5.62 -0.15
C LEU A 158 0.07 -5.73 0.69
N THR A 159 -1.02 -6.07 0.02
CA THR A 159 -2.20 -6.65 0.68
C THR A 159 -2.38 -8.06 0.18
N VAL A 160 -2.40 -9.04 1.08
CA VAL A 160 -2.37 -10.47 0.72
C VAL A 160 -3.54 -11.25 1.35
N GLY A 161 -4.00 -12.27 0.64
CA GLY A 161 -4.94 -13.27 1.13
C GLY A 161 -6.37 -12.78 1.34
N ASN A 162 -7.25 -13.74 1.66
CA ASN A 162 -8.68 -13.52 1.91
C ASN A 162 -8.99 -12.49 3.01
N ASN A 163 -8.10 -12.35 3.98
CA ASN A 163 -8.25 -11.41 5.08
C ASN A 163 -7.76 -10.00 4.76
N TRP A 164 -7.38 -9.71 3.51
CA TRP A 164 -6.84 -8.42 3.09
C TRP A 164 -5.71 -7.94 4.02
N LYS A 165 -4.78 -8.85 4.32
CA LYS A 165 -3.73 -8.61 5.29
C LYS A 165 -2.74 -7.59 4.74
N PHE A 166 -2.68 -6.43 5.37
CA PHE A 166 -1.67 -5.41 5.09
C PHE A 166 -0.30 -5.86 5.59
N VAL A 167 0.69 -5.88 4.70
CA VAL A 167 2.08 -6.22 5.02
C VAL A 167 3.01 -5.19 4.40
N GLU A 168 3.92 -4.63 5.20
CA GLU A 168 4.90 -3.65 4.72
C GLU A 168 6.31 -4.19 4.90
N MET A 169 7.24 -3.77 4.04
CA MET A 169 8.66 -4.11 4.22
C MET A 169 9.15 -3.71 5.63
N SER A 170 9.93 -4.58 6.26
CA SER A 170 10.59 -4.36 7.55
C SER A 170 11.54 -3.17 7.49
N ARG A 171 12.31 -3.05 6.40
CA ARG A 171 13.34 -2.02 6.20
C ARG A 171 12.82 -0.93 5.25
N SER A 172 13.17 0.33 5.51
CA SER A 172 13.03 1.41 4.52
C SER A 172 14.34 1.49 3.73
N VAL A 173 14.25 1.57 2.41
CA VAL A 173 15.41 1.67 1.51
C VAL A 173 15.72 3.15 1.24
N PRO A 174 16.91 3.67 1.55
CA PRO A 174 17.29 5.04 1.21
C PRO A 174 17.31 5.26 -0.30
N LEU A 175 16.76 6.37 -0.77
CA LEU A 175 16.79 6.75 -2.18
C LEU A 175 17.99 7.69 -2.44
N ALA A 176 18.78 7.38 -3.46
CA ALA A 176 19.91 8.20 -3.89
C ALA A 176 19.50 9.05 -5.10
N ALA A 177 19.66 10.36 -4.98
CA ALA A 177 19.40 11.29 -6.09
C ALA A 177 20.29 10.99 -7.30
N GLY A 178 19.73 11.13 -8.50
CA GLY A 178 20.42 10.91 -9.77
C GLY A 178 20.66 9.43 -10.10
N LYS A 179 20.09 8.49 -9.33
CA LYS A 179 20.28 7.04 -9.55
C LYS A 179 18.96 6.29 -9.40
N TRP A 180 18.79 5.26 -10.22
CA TRP A 180 17.77 4.25 -9.98
C TRP A 180 18.15 3.43 -8.76
N VAL A 181 17.22 3.33 -7.81
CA VAL A 181 17.34 2.49 -6.62
C VAL A 181 16.29 1.40 -6.71
N THR A 182 16.73 0.15 -6.75
CA THR A 182 15.84 -1.02 -6.73
C THR A 182 15.44 -1.35 -5.29
N LEU A 183 14.14 -1.39 -5.04
CA LEU A 183 13.57 -2.01 -3.85
C LEU A 183 13.30 -3.46 -4.17
N THR A 184 13.79 -4.37 -3.33
CA THR A 184 13.56 -5.81 -3.47
C THR A 184 13.04 -6.36 -2.14
N ALA A 185 12.01 -7.20 -2.20
CA ALA A 185 11.48 -7.91 -1.04
C ALA A 185 11.29 -9.40 -1.37
N ASN A 186 11.80 -10.28 -0.50
CA ASN A 186 11.62 -11.72 -0.62
C ASN A 186 10.21 -12.12 -0.15
N ILE A 187 9.47 -12.79 -1.04
CA ILE A 187 8.09 -13.28 -0.87
C ILE A 187 8.01 -14.80 -0.63
N GLU A 188 9.15 -15.49 -0.52
CA GLU A 188 9.21 -16.91 -0.17
C GLU A 188 8.80 -17.16 1.29
N PRO A 189 8.26 -18.36 1.58
CA PRO A 189 8.00 -18.80 2.95
C PRO A 189 9.22 -18.63 3.85
N GLY A 190 9.00 -18.12 5.06
CA GLY A 190 10.08 -17.91 6.05
C GLY A 190 10.88 -16.61 5.91
N SER A 191 10.61 -15.78 4.89
CA SER A 191 11.25 -14.47 4.73
C SER A 191 10.97 -13.51 5.90
N TYR A 192 11.97 -12.70 6.27
CA TYR A 192 11.87 -11.65 7.30
C TYR A 192 11.81 -10.23 6.71
N ASP A 193 11.65 -10.12 5.39
CA ASP A 193 11.57 -8.82 4.72
C ASP A 193 10.27 -8.09 5.03
N TRP A 194 9.27 -8.75 5.63
CA TRP A 194 7.96 -8.18 5.96
C TRP A 194 7.80 -7.94 7.46
N LYS A 195 7.31 -6.76 7.82
CA LYS A 195 7.21 -6.33 9.22
C LYS A 195 6.14 -7.14 9.95
N ARG A 196 6.57 -7.84 11.01
CA ARG A 196 5.70 -8.63 11.91
C ARG A 196 4.90 -9.73 11.19
N VAL A 197 5.31 -10.10 9.99
CA VAL A 197 4.69 -11.15 9.18
C VAL A 197 5.81 -11.97 8.58
N VAL A 198 5.73 -13.29 8.76
CA VAL A 198 6.58 -14.24 8.06
C VAL A 198 5.68 -14.85 6.97
N PRO A 199 6.04 -14.75 5.68
CA PRO A 199 5.31 -15.42 4.61
C PRO A 199 5.19 -16.92 4.86
N ASP A 200 4.03 -17.48 4.51
CA ASP A 200 3.77 -18.90 4.39
C ASP A 200 3.66 -19.28 2.90
N GLU A 201 3.33 -20.53 2.61
CA GLU A 201 3.19 -21.06 1.24
C GLU A 201 2.11 -20.35 0.42
N GLU A 202 1.11 -19.73 1.07
CA GLU A 202 -0.01 -19.06 0.40
C GLU A 202 0.27 -17.58 0.13
N PHE A 203 1.25 -16.99 0.83
CA PHE A 203 1.53 -15.55 0.82
C PHE A 203 1.68 -14.97 -0.59
N ALA A 204 2.48 -15.60 -1.43
CA ALA A 204 2.74 -15.16 -2.80
C ALA A 204 1.62 -15.54 -3.78
N GLY A 205 0.73 -16.47 -3.40
CA GLY A 205 -0.32 -16.99 -4.29
C GLY A 205 -1.53 -16.07 -4.46
N ASP A 206 -1.74 -15.15 -3.52
CA ASP A 206 -2.89 -14.23 -3.51
C ASP A 206 -2.48 -12.81 -3.07
N ILE A 207 -1.64 -12.16 -3.87
CA ILE A 207 -1.36 -10.72 -3.73
C ILE A 207 -2.52 -9.96 -4.36
N ARG A 208 -3.21 -9.11 -3.58
CA ARG A 208 -4.41 -8.36 -4.01
C ARG A 208 -4.17 -6.89 -4.27
N LYS A 209 -3.08 -6.37 -3.71
CA LYS A 209 -2.67 -4.97 -3.84
C LYS A 209 -1.16 -4.88 -3.72
N ILE A 210 -0.56 -4.02 -4.55
CA ILE A 210 0.82 -3.58 -4.41
C ILE A 210 0.78 -2.06 -4.24
N ALA A 211 1.50 -1.55 -3.25
CA ALA A 211 1.68 -0.12 -3.06
C ALA A 211 3.17 0.22 -2.89
N ILE A 212 3.58 1.29 -3.54
CA ILE A 212 4.92 1.85 -3.40
C ILE A 212 4.81 3.14 -2.60
N ARG A 213 5.53 3.20 -1.48
CA ARG A 213 5.53 4.35 -0.57
C ARG A 213 6.90 4.97 -0.53
N VAL A 214 6.99 6.26 -0.82
CA VAL A 214 8.16 7.10 -0.60
C VAL A 214 7.88 7.98 0.59
N GLU A 215 8.73 7.95 1.61
CA GLU A 215 8.51 8.57 2.90
C GLU A 215 9.65 9.52 3.29
N SER A 216 9.28 10.62 3.94
CA SER A 216 10.18 11.55 4.63
C SER A 216 9.83 11.50 6.11
N ASN A 217 10.83 11.44 6.98
CA ASN A 217 10.62 11.52 8.43
C ASN A 217 11.29 12.79 8.97
N ARG A 218 10.53 13.88 9.01
CA ARG A 218 10.95 15.24 9.41
C ARG A 218 11.90 15.93 8.43
N GLN A 219 12.76 15.22 7.74
CA GLN A 219 13.64 15.75 6.70
C GLN A 219 13.80 14.68 5.61
N PRO A 220 14.03 15.09 4.34
CA PRO A 220 14.20 16.47 3.85
C PRO A 220 12.87 17.16 3.51
N LYS A 221 12.95 18.45 3.17
CA LYS A 221 11.93 19.13 2.36
C LYS A 221 12.18 18.84 0.89
N TYR A 222 11.15 18.44 0.15
CA TYR A 222 11.28 18.15 -1.27
C TYR A 222 9.94 18.32 -2.00
N ALA A 223 9.89 19.22 -2.98
CA ALA A 223 8.77 19.33 -3.90
C ALA A 223 9.27 19.03 -5.31
N GLY A 224 8.82 17.92 -5.89
CA GLY A 224 9.35 17.47 -7.16
C GLY A 224 8.85 16.09 -7.59
N PRO A 225 9.36 15.62 -8.74
CA PRO A 225 8.96 14.35 -9.31
C PRO A 225 9.71 13.16 -8.70
N ILE A 226 8.99 12.05 -8.55
CA ILE A 226 9.53 10.73 -8.23
C ILE A 226 9.13 9.81 -9.38
N TYR A 227 10.06 9.01 -9.88
CA TYR A 227 9.79 8.08 -10.97
C TYR A 227 9.81 6.65 -10.42
N ILE A 228 8.84 5.85 -10.84
CA ILE A 228 8.66 4.45 -10.46
C ILE A 228 8.52 3.64 -11.73
N ASP A 229 9.26 2.54 -11.83
CA ASP A 229 9.33 1.75 -13.04
C ASP A 229 9.73 0.29 -12.77
N ASN A 230 9.59 -0.56 -13.78
CA ASN A 230 10.13 -1.92 -13.85
C ASN A 230 9.75 -2.78 -12.63
N ILE A 231 8.45 -2.81 -12.33
CA ILE A 231 7.89 -3.65 -11.28
C ILE A 231 7.87 -5.08 -11.79
N ARG A 232 8.63 -5.95 -11.13
CA ARG A 232 8.93 -7.29 -11.64
C ARG A 232 9.04 -8.32 -10.52
N ALA A 233 8.88 -9.58 -10.87
CA ALA A 233 9.12 -10.71 -9.98
C ALA A 233 10.18 -11.64 -10.56
N GLY A 234 11.03 -12.20 -9.70
CA GLY A 234 12.20 -12.96 -10.13
C GLY A 234 12.71 -13.95 -9.10
N ARG A 235 13.99 -14.33 -9.23
CA ARG A 235 14.71 -15.23 -8.32
C ARG A 235 15.29 -14.52 -7.10
#